data_AF-A0A3R7KU11-F1
#
_entry.id   AF-A0A3R7KU11-F1
#
_cell.length_a   1.000
_cell.length_b   1.000
_cell.length_c   1.000
_cell.angle_alpha   90.00
_cell.angle_beta   90.00
_cell.angle_gamma   90.00
#
_symmetry.space_group_name_H-M   'P 1'
#
loop_
_entity.id
_entity.type
_entity.pdbx_description
1 polymer ?
#
loop_
_entity_poly.entity_id
_entity_poly.type
_entity_poly.pdbx_seq_one_letter_code
_entity_poly.pdbx_strand_id
1 'polypeptide(L)'
;MPLKTLEEVREEFNRYGVSVSSWANQHRIPRNIVSGVLQGRLKGKRGHAHNAAVLLGLKDGVVNREDAHGPASDEVQAEKNG
;
A
#
# COMPACT_ATOMS: atom_id res chain seq x y z
N MET A 1 5.27 8.02 -16.44
CA MET A 1 3.85 7.82 -16.08
C MET A 1 3.36 9.11 -15.45
N PRO A 2 2.19 9.65 -15.81
CA PRO A 2 1.62 10.79 -15.09
C PRO A 2 1.34 10.39 -13.63
N LEU A 3 1.54 11.33 -12.70
CA LEU A 3 1.21 11.12 -11.29
C LEU A 3 -0.30 11.11 -11.11
N LYS A 4 -0.78 10.21 -10.27
CA LYS A 4 -2.18 10.07 -9.91
C LYS A 4 -2.53 10.94 -8.71
N THR A 5 -3.78 11.37 -8.65
CA THR A 5 -4.43 11.94 -7.47
C THR A 5 -4.91 10.83 -6.52
N LEU A 6 -5.25 11.20 -5.28
CA LEU A 6 -5.79 10.25 -4.30
C LEU A 6 -7.13 9.67 -4.74
N GLU A 7 -7.94 10.49 -5.40
CA GLU A 7 -9.22 10.14 -5.99
C GLU A 7 -9.05 9.11 -7.10
N GLU A 8 -8.15 9.34 -8.05
CA GLU A 8 -7.86 8.40 -9.14
C GLU A 8 -7.40 7.04 -8.61
N VAL A 9 -6.54 7.03 -7.59
CA VAL A 9 -6.10 5.77 -6.95
C VAL A 9 -7.27 5.03 -6.31
N ARG A 10 -8.19 5.73 -5.64
CA ARG A 10 -9.39 5.11 -5.05
C ARG A 10 -10.34 4.57 -6.13
N GLU A 11 -10.52 5.31 -7.21
CA GLU A 11 -11.31 4.85 -8.35
C GLU A 11 -10.70 3.62 -9.01
N GLU A 12 -9.37 3.53 -9.07
CA GLU A 12 -8.66 2.37 -9.58
C GLU A 12 -8.86 1.12 -8.71
N PHE A 13 -8.80 1.28 -7.38
CA PHE A 13 -9.18 0.20 -6.44
C PHE A 13 -10.60 -0.30 -6.71
N ASN A 14 -11.56 0.61 -6.88
CA ASN A 14 -12.94 0.26 -7.18
C ASN A 14 -13.08 -0.42 -8.55
N ARG A 15 -12.41 0.12 -9.57
CA ARG A 15 -12.45 -0.38 -10.95
C ARG A 15 -11.92 -1.80 -11.06
N TYR A 16 -10.86 -2.12 -10.34
CA TYR A 16 -10.27 -3.47 -10.34
C TYR A 16 -10.88 -4.40 -9.28
N GLY A 17 -11.77 -3.90 -8.42
CA GLY A 17 -12.34 -4.68 -7.32
C GLY A 17 -11.30 -5.09 -6.27
N VAL A 18 -10.20 -4.33 -6.13
CA VAL A 18 -9.12 -4.63 -5.18
C VAL A 18 -9.35 -3.86 -3.89
N SER A 19 -9.36 -4.55 -2.76
CA SER A 19 -9.40 -3.88 -1.46
C SER A 19 -8.03 -3.34 -1.05
N VAL A 20 -8.02 -2.24 -0.30
CA VAL A 20 -6.79 -1.66 0.27
C VAL A 20 -6.01 -2.69 1.09
N SER A 21 -6.71 -3.57 1.83
CA SER A 21 -6.10 -4.64 2.62
C SER A 21 -5.38 -5.68 1.75
N SER A 22 -6.02 -6.11 0.67
CA SER A 22 -5.44 -7.09 -0.27
C SER A 22 -4.20 -6.52 -0.96
N TRP A 23 -4.28 -5.28 -1.44
CA TRP A 23 -3.16 -4.59 -2.06
C TRP A 23 -1.99 -4.38 -1.08
N ALA A 24 -2.30 -3.95 0.16
CA ALA A 24 -1.32 -3.78 1.22
C ALA A 24 -0.55 -5.09 1.49
N ASN A 25 -1.25 -6.21 1.58
CA ASN A 25 -0.65 -7.53 1.75
C ASN A 25 0.24 -7.94 0.56
N GLN A 26 -0.24 -7.74 -0.67
CA GLN A 26 0.52 -8.06 -1.88
C GLN A 26 1.85 -7.29 -1.95
N HIS A 27 1.85 -6.04 -1.51
CA HIS A 27 3.05 -5.18 -1.49
C HIS A 27 3.83 -5.24 -0.17
N ARG A 28 3.42 -6.07 0.80
CA ARG A 28 4.02 -6.16 2.14
C ARG A 28 4.11 -4.82 2.87
N ILE A 29 3.10 -3.97 2.69
CA ILE A 29 2.99 -2.67 3.36
C ILE A 29 1.88 -2.75 4.40
N PRO A 30 2.09 -2.31 5.65
CA PRO A 30 1.03 -2.30 6.65
C PRO A 30 -0.19 -1.48 6.18
N ARG A 31 -1.39 -2.07 6.29
CA ARG A 31 -2.66 -1.45 5.82
C ARG A 31 -2.88 -0.05 6.39
N ASN A 32 -2.57 0.17 7.66
CA ASN A 32 -2.69 1.47 8.32
C ASN A 32 -1.82 2.56 7.65
N ILE A 33 -0.66 2.18 7.11
CA ILE A 33 0.20 3.09 6.34
C ILE A 33 -0.44 3.41 5.00
N VAL A 34 -0.91 2.40 4.26
CA VAL A 34 -1.58 2.61 2.96
C VAL A 34 -2.81 3.50 3.14
N SER A 35 -3.67 3.19 4.11
CA SER A 35 -4.84 4.02 4.44
C SER A 35 -4.44 5.45 4.85
N GLY A 36 -3.38 5.61 5.64
CA GLY A 36 -2.87 6.92 6.05
C GLY A 36 -2.35 7.76 4.87
N VAL A 37 -1.73 7.13 3.86
CA VAL A 37 -1.33 7.79 2.61
C VAL A 37 -2.57 8.18 1.80
N LEU A 38 -3.52 7.25 1.62
CA LEU A 38 -4.76 7.50 0.87
C LEU A 38 -5.65 8.58 1.49
N GLN A 39 -5.56 8.79 2.81
CA GLN A 39 -6.25 9.85 3.53
C GLN A 39 -5.50 11.19 3.54
N GLY A 40 -4.27 11.25 2.98
CA GLY A 40 -3.42 12.43 3.02
C GLY A 40 -2.76 12.71 4.37
N ARG A 41 -2.95 11.83 5.38
CA ARG A 41 -2.35 11.96 6.72
C ARG A 41 -0.85 11.73 6.69
N LEU A 42 -0.39 10.77 5.87
CA LEU A 42 1.01 10.41 5.73
C LEU A 42 1.58 11.02 4.44
N LYS A 43 2.53 11.95 4.59
CA LYS A 43 3.16 12.67 3.46
C LYS A 43 4.07 11.80 2.57
N GLY A 44 4.30 10.53 2.92
CA GLY A 44 5.08 9.61 2.09
C GLY A 44 6.55 9.99 1.88
N LYS A 45 7.21 10.62 2.85
CA LYS A 45 8.61 11.07 2.68
C LYS A 45 9.64 9.94 2.72
N ARG A 46 9.42 8.93 3.58
CA ARG A 46 10.36 7.79 3.80
C ARG A 46 9.64 6.49 4.20
N GLY A 47 10.37 5.37 4.16
CA GLY A 47 9.93 4.05 4.59
C GLY A 47 8.68 3.55 3.85
N HIS A 48 7.85 2.74 4.53
CA HIS A 48 6.60 2.20 3.97
C HIS A 48 5.67 3.26 3.35
N ALA A 49 5.57 4.45 3.94
CA ALA A 49 4.71 5.50 3.40
C ALA A 49 5.26 6.05 2.07
N HIS A 50 6.59 6.14 1.92
CA HIS A 50 7.22 6.46 0.64
C HIS A 50 6.92 5.38 -0.39
N ASN A 51 7.18 4.12 -0.04
CA ASN A 51 6.98 2.99 -0.93
C ASN A 51 5.54 2.89 -1.40
N ALA A 52 4.57 3.07 -0.50
CA ALA A 52 3.15 3.12 -0.84
C ALA A 52 2.86 4.25 -1.83
N ALA A 53 3.34 5.47 -1.58
CA ALA A 53 3.09 6.61 -2.45
C ALA A 53 3.69 6.42 -3.87
N VAL A 54 4.87 5.81 -3.98
CA VAL A 54 5.48 5.47 -5.28
C VAL A 54 4.70 4.37 -6.00
N LEU A 55 4.39 3.26 -5.31
CA LEU A 55 3.68 2.12 -5.89
C LEU A 55 2.25 2.47 -6.34
N LEU A 56 1.58 3.36 -5.61
CA LEU A 56 0.26 3.89 -5.98
C LEU A 56 0.35 4.93 -7.10
N GLY A 57 1.54 5.36 -7.53
CA GLY A 57 1.73 6.38 -8.55
C GLY A 57 1.39 7.80 -8.09
N LEU A 58 1.31 8.06 -6.78
CA LEU A 58 1.00 9.37 -6.20
C LEU A 58 2.19 10.33 -6.25
N LYS A 59 3.40 9.80 -6.39
CA LYS A 59 4.62 10.59 -6.53
C LYS A 59 5.68 9.84 -7.32
N ASP A 60 6.65 10.59 -7.82
CA ASP A 60 7.85 10.02 -8.38
C ASP A 60 8.81 9.55 -7.27
N GLY A 61 9.58 8.51 -7.56
CA GLY A 61 10.52 7.92 -6.61
C GLY A 61 10.81 6.46 -6.91
N VAL A 62 11.71 5.90 -6.09
CA VAL A 62 12.15 4.51 -6.20
C VAL A 62 11.74 3.79 -4.92
N VAL A 63 11.09 2.63 -5.09
CA VAL A 63 10.68 1.79 -3.96
C VAL A 63 11.91 1.19 -3.29
N ASN A 64 12.08 1.48 -2.00
CA ASN A 64 13.12 0.81 -1.22
C ASN A 64 12.57 -0.50 -0.64
N ARG A 65 13.04 -1.64 -1.15
CA ARG A 65 12.59 -2.96 -0.70
C ARG A 65 13.14 -3.38 0.66
N GLU A 66 14.19 -2.72 1.14
CA GLU A 66 14.76 -3.01 2.47
C GLU A 66 13.80 -2.53 3.56
N ASP A 67 13.25 -1.32 3.40
CA ASP A 67 12.24 -0.73 4.29
C ASP A 67 10.85 -1.39 4.16
N ALA A 68 10.66 -2.24 3.14
CA ALA A 68 9.39 -2.94 2.91
C ALA A 68 9.23 -4.19 3.79
N HIS A 69 10.23 -4.55 4.59
CA HIS A 69 10.11 -5.56 5.64
C HIS A 69 9.50 -4.93 6.90
N GLY A 70 8.18 -4.73 6.86
CA GLY A 70 7.41 -4.65 8.11
C GLY A 70 7.56 -5.97 8.88
N PRO A 71 7.31 -6.02 10.20
CA PRO A 71 7.50 -7.24 10.99
C PRO A 71 6.83 -8.38 10.24
N ALA A 72 7.63 -9.41 9.95
CA ALA A 72 7.18 -10.59 9.24
C ALA A 72 5.84 -11.00 9.85
N SER A 73 4.79 -10.98 9.03
CA SER A 73 3.63 -11.81 9.29
C SER A 73 4.08 -13.26 9.02
N ASP A 74 5.02 -13.74 9.82
CA ASP A 74 4.92 -15.08 10.36
C ASP A 74 3.55 -15.12 11.08
N GLU A 75 2.74 -16.14 10.81
CA GLU A 75 1.33 -16.29 11.21
C GLU A 75 0.35 -15.56 10.25
N VAL A 76 -0.55 -16.19 9.49
CA VAL A 76 -1.33 -17.43 9.70
C VAL A 76 -1.72 -18.03 8.34
N GLN A 77 -1.46 -19.32 8.15
CA GLN A 77 -2.39 -20.20 7.41
C GLN A 77 -2.60 -21.47 8.23
N ALA A 78 -3.14 -21.29 9.43
CA ALA A 78 -3.85 -22.34 10.15
C ALA A 78 -5.32 -22.29 9.74
N GLU A 79 -5.70 -23.27 8.92
CA GLU A 79 -7.00 -23.95 8.82
C GLU A 79 -8.22 -23.28 9.47
N LYS A 80 -9.29 -23.17 8.68
CA LYS A 80 -10.61 -23.75 8.98
C LYS A 80 -11.52 -23.64 7.76
N ASN A 81 -11.50 -24.69 6.94
CA ASN A 81 -12.74 -25.21 6.36
C ASN A 81 -13.52 -25.89 7.51
N GLY A 82 -14.80 -25.58 7.61
CA GLY A 82 -15.75 -26.17 8.55
C GLY A 82 -17.15 -25.74 8.15
#